data_AF-A0A2S2QLW7-F1
#
_entry.id   AF-A0A2S2QLW7-F1
#
_cell.length_a   1.000
_cell.length_b   1.000
_cell.length_c   1.000
_cell.angle_alpha   90.00
_cell.angle_beta   90.00
_cell.angle_gamma   90.00
#
_symmetry.space_group_name_H-M   'P 1'
#
loop_
_entity.id
_entity.type
_entity.pdbx_description
1 polymer ?
#
loop_
_entity_poly.entity_id
_entity_poly.type
_entity_poly.pdbx_seq_one_letter_code
_entity_poly.pdbx_strand_id
1 'polypeptide(L)'
;MLSERGYSFATTTTRDIVDDIREKLCYVTPDYGKEINAISSTLDKSYRLPDGQLITIGSERFRCTEALFKPSFLGMENRGIHKIINDSLMKCDVDYRRLMSSHIVMSGGNTLYPGFASRMQKEIMQEDLTTDGIER
;
A
#
# COMPACT_ATOMS: atom_id res chain seq x y z
N MET A 1 8.91 -8.58 -8.04
CA MET A 1 9.52 -7.84 -6.91
C MET A 1 10.59 -8.65 -6.20
N LEU A 2 10.30 -9.65 -5.34
CA LEU A 2 11.38 -10.48 -4.75
C LEU A 2 12.18 -11.28 -5.80
N SER A 3 11.50 -11.71 -6.85
CA SER A 3 12.11 -12.32 -8.04
C SER A 3 13.05 -11.40 -8.80
N GLU A 4 12.89 -10.07 -8.74
CA GLU A 4 13.79 -9.10 -9.39
C GLU A 4 15.17 -9.11 -8.73
N ARG A 5 15.25 -9.45 -7.43
CA ARG A 5 16.51 -9.66 -6.70
C ARG A 5 17.04 -11.09 -6.79
N GLY A 6 16.44 -11.94 -7.64
CA GLY A 6 16.86 -13.34 -7.83
C GLY A 6 16.34 -14.32 -6.77
N TYR A 7 15.44 -13.90 -5.87
CA TYR A 7 14.81 -14.81 -4.92
C TYR A 7 13.61 -15.51 -5.58
N SER A 8 13.70 -16.84 -5.74
CA SER A 8 12.62 -17.65 -6.33
C SER A 8 11.85 -18.39 -5.23
N PHE A 9 10.56 -18.07 -5.12
CA PHE A 9 9.62 -18.69 -4.18
C PHE A 9 8.46 -19.29 -5.00
N ALA A 10 8.66 -20.51 -5.52
CA ALA A 10 7.73 -21.15 -6.47
C ALA A 10 6.81 -22.22 -5.86
N THR A 11 7.08 -22.69 -4.64
CA THR A 11 6.33 -23.76 -3.97
C THR A 11 5.35 -23.21 -2.94
N THR A 12 4.37 -24.02 -2.51
CA THR A 12 3.39 -23.63 -1.48
C THR A 12 4.07 -23.26 -0.15
N THR A 13 5.04 -24.04 0.31
CA THR A 13 5.84 -23.73 1.51
C THR A 13 6.57 -22.40 1.40
N THR A 14 6.98 -22.01 0.19
CA THR A 14 7.62 -20.71 -0.03
C THR A 14 6.65 -19.54 -0.04
N ARG A 15 5.33 -19.77 -0.20
CA ARG A 15 4.32 -18.71 -0.10
C ARG A 15 4.12 -18.28 1.35
N ASP A 16 4.09 -19.22 2.29
CA ASP A 16 3.98 -18.91 3.72
C ASP A 16 5.15 -18.03 4.19
N ILE A 17 6.34 -18.26 3.65
CA ILE A 17 7.52 -17.41 3.90
C ILE A 17 7.32 -16.00 3.35
N VAL A 18 6.79 -15.87 2.13
CA VAL A 18 6.50 -14.56 1.52
C VAL A 18 5.42 -13.83 2.30
N ASP A 19 4.39 -14.53 2.78
CA ASP A 19 3.34 -13.95 3.62
C ASP A 19 3.89 -13.49 4.97
N ASP A 20 4.79 -14.26 5.60
CA ASP A 20 5.46 -13.86 6.84
C ASP A 20 6.37 -12.63 6.64
N ILE A 21 7.14 -12.61 5.55
CA ILE A 21 7.94 -11.43 5.15
C ILE A 21 7.04 -10.22 4.96
N ARG A 22 5.92 -10.41 4.26
CA ARG A 22 4.95 -9.35 3.96
C ARG A 22 4.38 -8.78 5.25
N GLU A 23 3.96 -9.62 6.17
CA GLU A 23 3.33 -9.20 7.42
C GLU A 23 4.33 -8.54 8.38
N LYS A 24 5.58 -9.02 8.42
CA LYS A 24 6.60 -8.48 9.34
C LYS A 24 7.33 -7.26 8.83
N LEU A 25 7.60 -7.18 7.52
CA LEU A 25 8.55 -6.21 6.97
C LEU A 25 7.89 -5.16 6.09
N CYS A 26 6.74 -5.45 5.48
CA CYS A 26 6.11 -4.51 4.56
C CYS A 26 5.36 -3.40 5.28
N TYR A 27 5.28 -2.25 4.63
CA TYR A 27 4.62 -1.07 5.15
C TYR A 27 4.11 -0.21 3.99
N VAL A 28 3.22 0.72 4.29
CA VAL A 28 2.73 1.72 3.34
C VAL A 28 3.42 3.04 3.63
N THR A 29 4.02 3.64 2.60
CA THR A 29 4.59 4.99 2.70
C THR A 29 3.56 6.06 2.30
N PRO A 30 3.50 7.20 3.01
CA PRO A 30 2.66 8.33 2.64
C PRO A 30 3.13 9.06 1.37
N ASP A 31 4.40 8.90 0.98
CA ASP A 31 4.99 9.53 -0.21
C ASP A 31 5.95 8.57 -0.91
N TYR A 32 5.38 7.77 -1.81
CA TYR A 32 6.13 6.78 -2.59
C TYR A 32 7.29 7.39 -3.39
N GLY A 33 7.10 8.59 -3.95
CA GLY A 33 8.10 9.26 -4.77
C GLY A 33 9.33 9.68 -3.98
N LYS A 34 9.16 10.10 -2.71
CA LYS A 34 10.29 10.37 -1.83
C LYS A 34 10.96 9.09 -1.35
N GLU A 35 10.16 8.08 -0.96
CA GLU A 35 10.68 6.82 -0.43
C GLU A 35 11.55 6.07 -1.43
N ILE A 36 11.13 6.03 -2.72
CA ILE A 36 11.90 5.33 -3.76
C ILE A 36 13.23 6.01 -4.09
N ASN A 37 13.32 7.32 -3.87
CA ASN A 37 14.53 8.10 -4.08
C ASN A 37 15.43 8.15 -2.84
N ALA A 38 15.00 7.59 -1.71
CA ALA A 38 15.81 7.51 -0.51
C ALA A 38 16.93 6.45 -0.65
N ILE A 39 18.00 6.62 0.13
CA ILE A 39 19.19 5.77 0.05
C ILE A 39 18.85 4.34 0.50
N SER A 40 19.07 3.35 -0.37
CA SER A 40 18.73 1.92 -0.16
C SER A 40 19.18 1.37 1.20
N SER A 41 20.38 1.75 1.66
CA SER A 41 20.97 1.23 2.91
C SER A 41 20.16 1.55 4.16
N THR A 42 19.32 2.57 4.14
CA THR A 42 18.44 2.93 5.27
C THR A 42 17.15 2.11 5.31
N LEU A 43 16.74 1.58 4.15
CA LEU A 43 15.47 0.88 3.95
C LEU A 43 15.63 -0.65 4.01
N ASP A 44 16.83 -1.14 3.72
CA ASP A 44 17.19 -2.54 3.71
C ASP A 44 17.01 -3.18 5.11
N LYS A 45 16.30 -4.31 5.15
CA LYS A 45 16.13 -5.16 6.33
C LYS A 45 16.52 -6.59 6.02
N SER A 46 17.25 -7.22 6.94
CA SER A 46 17.59 -8.63 6.85
C SER A 46 16.46 -9.50 7.38
N TYR A 47 16.14 -10.56 6.65
CA TYR A 47 15.20 -11.61 7.03
C TYR A 47 15.91 -12.96 7.04
N ARG A 48 15.63 -13.78 8.05
CA ARG A 48 16.21 -15.12 8.16
C ARG A 48 15.24 -16.17 7.63
N LEU A 49 15.64 -16.87 6.58
CA LEU A 49 14.91 -17.99 6.03
C LEU A 49 14.96 -19.22 6.97
N PRO A 50 14.04 -20.18 6.82
CA PRO A 50 14.00 -21.39 7.67
C PRO A 50 15.26 -22.27 7.57
N ASP A 51 15.96 -22.23 6.44
CA ASP A 51 17.26 -22.90 6.22
C ASP A 51 18.43 -22.19 6.92
N GLY A 52 18.17 -21.03 7.54
CA GLY A 52 19.15 -20.20 8.23
C GLY A 52 19.80 -19.12 7.37
N GLN A 53 19.54 -19.08 6.05
CA GLN A 53 20.08 -18.07 5.15
C GLN A 53 19.50 -16.68 5.46
N LEU A 54 20.35 -15.66 5.44
CA LEU A 54 19.92 -14.27 5.55
C LEU A 54 19.72 -13.67 4.17
N ILE A 55 18.54 -13.10 3.94
CA ILE A 55 18.20 -12.34 2.73
C ILE A 55 17.94 -10.88 3.07
N THR A 56 18.20 -9.99 2.13
CA THR A 56 18.01 -8.53 2.32
C THR A 56 16.82 -8.06 1.51
N ILE A 57 15.80 -7.56 2.22
CA ILE A 57 14.60 -6.97 1.64
C ILE A 57 14.69 -5.45 1.73
N GLY A 58 14.64 -4.76 0.60
CA GLY A 58 14.81 -3.32 0.50
C GLY A 58 13.51 -2.62 0.15
N SER A 59 13.50 -1.97 -1.01
CA SER A 59 12.34 -1.21 -1.49
C SER A 59 11.11 -2.08 -1.76
N GLU A 60 11.27 -3.40 -1.88
CA GLU A 60 10.17 -4.35 -2.01
C GLU A 60 9.18 -4.23 -0.85
N ARG A 61 9.64 -3.82 0.34
CA ARG A 61 8.84 -3.64 1.56
C ARG A 61 7.68 -2.66 1.39
N PHE A 62 7.85 -1.59 0.63
CA PHE A 62 6.80 -0.61 0.37
C PHE A 62 6.30 -0.63 -1.07
N ARG A 63 7.10 -1.13 -2.03
CA ARG A 63 6.66 -1.30 -3.42
C ARG A 63 5.50 -2.28 -3.55
N CYS A 64 5.48 -3.35 -2.75
CA CYS A 64 4.40 -4.35 -2.84
C CYS A 64 3.05 -3.80 -2.36
N THR A 65 3.05 -2.89 -1.37
CA THR A 65 1.83 -2.29 -0.83
C THR A 65 1.33 -1.13 -1.69
N GLU A 66 2.22 -0.48 -2.46
CA GLU A 66 1.83 0.58 -3.41
C GLU A 66 0.86 0.06 -4.47
N ALA A 67 0.86 -1.23 -4.81
CA ALA A 67 -0.11 -1.82 -5.73
C ALA A 67 -1.59 -1.64 -5.28
N LEU A 68 -1.85 -1.49 -3.98
CA LEU A 68 -3.19 -1.18 -3.46
C LEU A 68 -3.65 0.22 -3.87
N PHE A 69 -2.71 1.16 -3.98
CA PHE A 69 -2.97 2.55 -4.37
C PHE A 69 -2.78 2.75 -5.88
N LYS A 70 -1.83 2.05 -6.50
CA LYS A 70 -1.52 2.13 -7.93
C LYS A 70 -1.43 0.73 -8.52
N PRO A 71 -2.58 0.11 -8.85
CA PRO A 71 -2.62 -1.23 -9.45
C PRO A 71 -1.84 -1.33 -10.78
N SER A 72 -1.61 -0.21 -11.46
CA SER A 72 -0.79 -0.15 -12.69
C SER A 72 0.63 -0.68 -12.51
N PHE A 73 1.17 -0.72 -11.29
CA PHE A 73 2.46 -1.34 -11.00
C PHE A 73 2.47 -2.86 -11.22
N LEU A 74 1.30 -3.49 -11.18
CA LEU A 74 1.10 -4.90 -11.51
C LEU A 74 0.60 -5.08 -12.96
N GLY A 75 0.60 -4.02 -13.77
CA GLY A 75 0.02 -4.03 -15.11
C GLY A 75 -1.52 -4.08 -15.11
N MET A 76 -2.16 -3.78 -13.97
CA MET A 76 -3.61 -3.77 -13.86
C MET A 76 -4.15 -2.35 -14.12
N GLU A 77 -5.18 -2.23 -14.96
CA GLU A 77 -5.83 -0.95 -15.26
C GLU A 77 -6.88 -0.55 -14.21
N ASN A 78 -6.96 -1.27 -13.09
CA ASN A 78 -7.87 -0.98 -12.00
C ASN A 78 -7.50 0.31 -11.27
N ARG A 79 -8.52 0.96 -10.69
CA ARG A 79 -8.33 2.11 -9.80
C ARG A 79 -7.81 1.65 -8.44
N GLY A 80 -6.99 2.48 -7.80
CA GLY A 80 -6.54 2.25 -6.43
C GLY A 80 -7.68 2.33 -5.41
N ILE A 81 -7.45 1.77 -4.23
CA ILE A 81 -8.46 1.70 -3.17
C ILE A 81 -9.01 3.07 -2.73
N HIS A 82 -8.14 4.09 -2.67
CA HIS A 82 -8.51 5.47 -2.32
C HIS A 82 -9.52 6.04 -3.32
N LYS A 83 -9.24 5.87 -4.62
CA LYS A 83 -10.15 6.27 -5.70
C LYS A 83 -11.47 5.52 -5.69
N ILE A 84 -11.46 4.22 -5.38
CA ILE A 84 -12.69 3.42 -5.29
C ILE A 84 -13.57 3.90 -4.13
N ILE A 85 -12.97 4.25 -2.99
CA ILE A 85 -13.69 4.84 -1.85
C ILE A 85 -14.31 6.17 -2.27
N ASN A 86 -13.54 7.04 -2.91
CA ASN A 86 -14.06 8.32 -3.36
C ASN A 86 -15.17 8.18 -4.42
N ASP A 87 -15.03 7.27 -5.39
CA ASP A 87 -16.12 6.96 -6.33
C ASP A 87 -17.40 6.51 -5.62
N SER A 88 -17.25 5.81 -4.49
CA SER A 88 -18.37 5.37 -3.67
C SER A 88 -18.99 6.55 -2.91
N LEU A 89 -18.17 7.47 -2.38
CA LEU A 89 -18.62 8.72 -1.77
C LEU A 89 -19.34 9.62 -2.78
N MET A 90 -18.86 9.71 -4.01
CA MET A 90 -19.49 10.51 -5.07
C MET A 90 -20.86 9.96 -5.49
N LYS A 91 -21.13 8.68 -5.25
CA LYS A 91 -22.46 8.08 -5.44
C LYS A 91 -23.40 8.36 -4.27
N CYS A 92 -22.89 8.78 -3.11
CA CYS A 92 -23.71 9.25 -2.00
C CYS A 92 -24.20 10.68 -2.26
N ASP A 93 -25.32 11.01 -1.63
CA ASP A 93 -25.87 12.36 -1.60
C ASP A 93 -24.87 13.33 -0.95
N VAL A 94 -24.75 14.54 -1.52
CA VAL A 94 -23.78 15.57 -1.18
C VAL A 94 -23.80 15.91 0.31
N ASP A 95 -24.98 15.91 0.93
CA ASP A 95 -25.16 16.24 2.34
C ASP A 95 -24.46 15.24 3.28
N TYR A 96 -24.31 13.99 2.85
CA TYR A 96 -23.69 12.93 3.63
C TYR A 96 -22.22 12.69 3.31
N ARG A 97 -21.70 13.20 2.19
CA ARG A 97 -20.31 12.90 1.74
C ARG A 97 -19.28 13.25 2.79
N ARG A 98 -19.37 14.45 3.38
CA ARG A 98 -18.46 14.93 4.43
C ARG A 98 -18.56 14.10 5.72
N LEU A 99 -19.76 13.66 6.06
CA LEU A 99 -19.97 12.79 7.23
C LEU A 99 -19.33 11.42 6.99
N MET A 100 -19.52 10.85 5.80
CA MET A 100 -18.97 9.55 5.44
C MET A 100 -17.45 9.58 5.31
N SER A 101 -16.87 10.62 4.69
CA SER A 101 -15.40 10.74 4.52
C SER A 101 -14.67 10.89 5.85
N SER A 102 -15.32 11.51 6.86
CA SER A 102 -14.78 11.64 8.22
C SER A 102 -14.90 10.36 9.07
N HIS A 103 -15.71 9.38 8.66
CA HIS A 103 -16.00 8.16 9.43
C HIS A 103 -15.65 6.88 8.66
N ILE A 104 -14.53 6.88 7.94
CA ILE A 104 -14.04 5.69 7.24
C ILE A 104 -13.45 4.70 8.24
N VAL A 105 -14.08 3.53 8.37
CA VAL A 105 -13.58 2.42 9.19
C VAL A 105 -12.82 1.44 8.32
N MET A 106 -11.58 1.17 8.68
CA MET A 106 -10.72 0.21 7.99
C MET A 106 -10.75 -1.15 8.70
N SER A 107 -10.96 -2.22 7.94
CA SER A 107 -10.97 -3.58 8.46
C SER A 107 -10.31 -4.56 7.48
N GLY A 108 -9.76 -5.66 8.02
CA GLY A 108 -9.08 -6.71 7.26
C GLY A 108 -7.55 -6.71 7.42
N GLY A 109 -6.90 -7.83 7.07
CA GLY A 109 -5.46 -8.01 7.30
C GLY A 109 -4.58 -6.98 6.57
N ASN A 110 -4.93 -6.61 5.34
CA ASN A 110 -4.16 -5.63 4.56
C ASN A 110 -4.24 -4.21 5.13
N THR A 111 -5.23 -3.88 5.98
CA THR A 111 -5.27 -2.56 6.62
C THR A 111 -4.35 -2.46 7.83
N LEU A 112 -3.72 -3.57 8.23
CA LEU A 112 -2.76 -3.63 9.34
C LEU A 112 -1.34 -3.21 8.93
N TYR A 113 -1.07 -2.97 7.64
CA TYR A 113 0.24 -2.46 7.25
C TYR A 113 0.54 -1.13 7.97
N PRO A 114 1.73 -0.99 8.58
CA PRO A 114 2.16 0.27 9.16
C PRO A 114 2.07 1.39 8.12
N GLY A 115 1.48 2.53 8.49
CA GLY A 115 1.29 3.68 7.60
C GLY A 115 0.07 3.62 6.66
N PHE A 116 -0.67 2.50 6.62
CA PHE A 116 -1.84 2.36 5.75
C PHE A 116 -2.91 3.44 6.06
N ALA A 117 -3.30 3.57 7.33
CA ALA A 117 -4.29 4.55 7.77
C ALA A 117 -3.86 5.99 7.42
N SER A 118 -2.61 6.34 7.67
CA SER A 118 -2.07 7.67 7.40
C SER A 118 -2.02 7.99 5.90
N ARG A 119 -1.64 7.01 5.07
CA ARG A 119 -1.69 7.15 3.61
C ARG A 119 -3.13 7.31 3.13
N MET A 120 -4.05 6.47 3.60
CA MET A 120 -5.47 6.55 3.25
C MET A 120 -6.06 7.91 3.60
N GLN A 121 -5.84 8.40 4.81
CA GLN A 121 -6.32 9.71 5.25
C GLN A 121 -5.79 10.83 4.34
N LYS A 122 -4.50 10.80 4.00
CA LYS A 122 -3.88 11.78 3.11
C LYS A 122 -4.52 11.76 1.72
N GLU A 123 -4.73 10.59 1.13
CA GLU A 123 -5.33 10.45 -0.21
C GLU A 123 -6.78 10.95 -0.22
N ILE A 124 -7.59 10.56 0.78
CA ILE A 124 -8.99 11.02 0.87
C ILE A 124 -9.07 12.54 1.06
N MET A 125 -8.25 13.13 1.93
CA MET A 125 -8.20 14.58 2.11
C MET A 125 -7.77 15.32 0.84
N GLN A 126 -6.86 14.75 0.06
CA GLN A 126 -6.44 15.33 -1.21
C GLN A 126 -7.56 15.28 -2.25
N GLU A 127 -8.32 14.19 -2.30
CA GLU A 127 -9.44 14.03 -3.24
C GLU A 127 -10.66 14.90 -2.87
N ASP A 128 -10.95 15.08 -1.58
CA ASP A 128 -12.01 15.99 -1.08
C ASP A 128 -11.73 17.44 -1.54
N LEU A 129 -10.49 17.93 -1.39
CA LEU A 129 -10.06 19.27 -1.80
C LEU A 129 -10.21 19.53 -3.30
N THR A 130 -10.02 18.50 -4.14
CA THR A 130 -10.23 18.62 -5.59
C THR A 130 -11.69 18.68 -6.00
N THR A 131 -12.60 18.16 -5.18
CA THR A 131 -14.03 18.09 -5.52
C THR A 131 -14.78 19.35 -5.13
N ASP A 132 -14.43 19.97 -3.99
CA ASP A 132 -14.98 21.26 -3.55
C ASP A 132 -14.63 22.43 -4.50
N GLY A 133 -13.64 22.26 -5.38
CA GLY A 133 -13.26 23.24 -6.40
C GLY A 133 -14.10 23.22 -7.67
N ILE A 134 -15.01 22.24 -7.83
CA ILE A 134 -15.84 22.08 -9.04
C ILE A 134 -17.29 22.60 -8.82
N GLU A 135 -17.70 22.84 -7.58
CA GLU A 135 -19.04 23.35 -7.23
C GLU A 135 -19.03 24.78 -6.64
N ARG A 136 -18.22 25.69 -7.18
CA ARG A 136 -18.41 27.14 -7.00
C ARG A 136 -18.32 27.90 -8.30
#